data_AF-A0A7W0QCH9-F1
#
_entry.id   AF-A0A7W0QCH9-F1
#
_cell.length_a   1.000
_cell.length_b   1.000
_cell.length_c   1.000
_cell.angle_alpha   90.00
_cell.angle_beta   90.00
_cell.angle_gamma   90.00
#
_symmetry.space_group_name_H-M   'P 1'
#
loop_
_entity.id
_entity.type
_entity.pdbx_description
1 polymer ?
#
loop_
_entity_poly.entity_id
_entity_poly.type
_entity_poly.pdbx_seq_one_letter_code
_entity_poly.pdbx_strand_id
1 'polypeptide(L)'
;MLRISGKRTLSKMNSFDFVVTIALGSTLSTIILDSTISLAEGVVALGVLIGLQFAVAWTCARWRIAERIVKAQPRVVLRDGVFITDAITDERLTQDEVRAAIREAGIANVHDVRQVVLETAGELAVIADGRPPTLPARRSDPVAT
;
A
#
# COMPACT_ATOMS: atom_id res chain seq x y z
N MET A 1 12.75 22.65 -15.85
CA MET A 1 13.09 21.25 -15.54
C MET A 1 12.48 20.72 -14.23
N LEU A 2 12.06 21.57 -13.27
CA LEU A 2 11.31 21.16 -12.06
C LEU A 2 9.77 21.07 -12.23
N ARG A 3 9.28 21.03 -13.47
CA ARG A 3 7.83 21.08 -13.77
C ARG A 3 7.26 19.79 -14.38
N ILE A 4 8.11 18.79 -14.62
CA ILE A 4 7.73 17.46 -15.14
C ILE A 4 7.79 16.38 -14.06
N SER A 5 8.40 16.65 -12.90
CA SER A 5 8.27 15.82 -11.70
C SER A 5 6.92 16.08 -11.03
N GLY A 6 5.84 15.79 -11.75
CA GLY A 6 4.48 15.88 -11.25
C GLY A 6 4.26 14.85 -10.14
N LYS A 7 4.51 15.24 -8.89
CA LYS A 7 3.82 14.82 -7.65
C LYS A 7 3.55 13.31 -7.40
N ARG A 8 4.13 12.38 -8.17
CA ARG A 8 3.88 10.93 -8.10
C ARG A 8 5.16 10.13 -7.78
N THR A 9 6.33 10.74 -7.88
CA THR A 9 7.62 10.04 -7.87
C THR A 9 8.10 9.60 -6.48
N LEU A 10 7.47 10.04 -5.39
CA LEU A 10 8.18 10.08 -4.09
C LEU A 10 7.49 9.46 -2.87
N SER A 11 6.38 8.71 -2.99
CA SER A 11 5.76 8.19 -1.75
C SER A 11 5.18 6.77 -1.78
N LYS A 12 5.43 5.99 -2.82
CA LYS A 12 5.13 4.55 -2.81
C LYS A 12 6.31 3.81 -3.40
N MET A 13 7.40 3.66 -2.61
CA MET A 13 8.37 2.62 -2.93
C MET A 13 7.60 1.31 -3.01
N ASN A 14 7.62 0.68 -4.19
CA ASN A 14 6.94 -0.57 -4.38
C ASN A 14 7.68 -1.64 -3.56
N SER A 15 7.00 -2.67 -3.04
CA SER A 15 7.67 -3.80 -2.38
C SER A 15 8.79 -4.39 -3.25
N PHE A 16 8.67 -4.26 -4.57
CA PHE A 16 9.72 -4.58 -5.53
C PHE A 16 11.01 -3.76 -5.35
N ASP A 17 10.93 -2.44 -5.14
CA ASP A 17 12.10 -1.58 -4.95
C ASP A 17 12.85 -1.95 -3.67
N PHE A 18 12.11 -2.40 -2.64
CA PHE A 18 12.68 -2.91 -1.40
C PHE A 18 13.46 -4.21 -1.63
N VAL A 19 12.90 -5.17 -2.36
CA VAL A 19 13.58 -6.43 -2.72
C VAL A 19 14.85 -6.15 -3.54
N VAL A 20 14.79 -5.23 -4.51
CA VAL A 20 15.96 -4.85 -5.32
C VAL A 20 17.04 -4.19 -4.48
N THR A 21 16.66 -3.33 -3.51
CA THR A 21 17.61 -2.70 -2.59
C THR A 21 18.33 -3.74 -1.73
N ILE A 22 17.60 -4.75 -1.22
CA ILE A 22 18.19 -5.87 -0.49
C ILE A 22 19.16 -6.66 -1.38
N ALA A 23 18.78 -6.96 -2.62
CA ALA A 23 19.63 -7.67 -3.58
C ALA A 23 20.90 -6.89 -3.90
N LEU A 24 20.81 -5.56 -4.07
CA LEU A 24 21.95 -4.66 -4.27
C LEU A 24 22.91 -4.72 -3.09
N GLY A 25 22.40 -4.59 -1.88
CA GLY A 25 23.20 -4.67 -0.65
C GLY A 25 23.88 -6.03 -0.49
N SER A 26 23.15 -7.13 -0.74
CA SER A 26 23.68 -8.48 -0.69
C SER A 26 24.79 -8.68 -1.72
N THR A 27 24.58 -8.23 -2.95
CA THR A 27 25.54 -8.35 -4.05
C THR A 27 26.80 -7.54 -3.75
N LEU A 28 26.63 -6.30 -3.25
CA LEU A 28 27.75 -5.45 -2.86
C LEU A 28 28.57 -6.08 -1.73
N SER A 29 27.93 -6.64 -0.70
CA SER A 29 28.62 -7.39 0.36
C SER A 29 29.41 -8.56 -0.21
N THR A 30 28.82 -9.36 -1.10
CA THR A 30 29.53 -10.49 -1.72
C THR A 30 30.77 -10.04 -2.49
N ILE A 31 30.68 -8.95 -3.25
CA ILE A 31 31.83 -8.39 -3.99
C ILE A 31 32.94 -7.93 -3.05
N ILE A 32 32.61 -7.36 -1.89
CA ILE A 32 33.60 -6.87 -0.93
C ILE A 32 34.25 -8.01 -0.15
N LEU A 33 33.49 -9.04 0.21
CA LEU A 33 33.97 -10.15 1.04
C LEU A 33 34.69 -11.23 0.25
N ASP A 34 34.29 -11.47 -1.00
CA ASP A 34 34.86 -12.53 -1.81
C ASP A 34 36.06 -12.02 -2.62
N SER A 35 37.25 -12.44 -2.19
CA SER A 35 38.52 -12.06 -2.83
C SER A 35 38.72 -12.71 -4.21
N THR A 36 37.88 -13.67 -4.59
CA THR A 36 37.94 -14.33 -5.89
C THR A 36 37.19 -13.55 -6.98
N ILE A 37 36.30 -12.64 -6.60
CA ILE A 37 35.54 -11.81 -7.53
C ILE A 37 36.38 -10.61 -7.93
N SER A 38 36.61 -10.45 -9.23
CA SER A 38 37.29 -9.27 -9.73
C SER A 38 36.40 -8.02 -9.62
N LEU A 39 37.01 -6.84 -9.47
CA LEU A 39 36.27 -5.58 -9.44
C LEU A 39 35.42 -5.38 -10.71
N ALA A 40 35.92 -5.84 -11.86
CA ALA A 40 35.19 -5.78 -13.12
C ALA A 40 33.91 -6.62 -13.08
N GLU A 41 33.97 -7.85 -12.57
CA GLU A 41 32.79 -8.71 -12.40
C GLU A 41 31.79 -8.09 -11.42
N GLY A 42 32.28 -7.49 -10.33
CA GLY A 42 31.43 -6.79 -9.38
C GLY A 42 30.70 -5.59 -9.99
N VAL A 43 31.39 -4.76 -10.77
CA VAL A 43 30.78 -3.63 -11.49
C VAL A 43 29.76 -4.11 -12.52
N VAL A 44 30.06 -5.18 -13.26
CA VAL A 44 29.13 -5.78 -14.21
C VAL A 44 27.88 -6.30 -13.50
N ALA A 45 28.04 -7.02 -12.38
CA ALA A 45 26.92 -7.55 -11.61
C ALA A 45 26.00 -6.43 -11.08
N LEU A 46 26.58 -5.38 -10.51
CA LEU A 46 25.82 -4.21 -10.07
C LEU A 46 25.16 -3.47 -11.24
N GLY A 47 25.87 -3.32 -12.36
CA GLY A 47 25.35 -2.69 -13.57
C GLY A 47 24.17 -3.45 -14.17
N VAL A 48 24.23 -4.79 -14.19
CA VAL A 48 23.12 -5.65 -14.61
C VAL A 48 21.93 -5.49 -13.66
N LEU A 49 22.16 -5.47 -12.34
CA LEU A 49 21.10 -5.33 -11.36
C LEU A 49 20.39 -3.97 -11.44
N ILE A 50 21.15 -2.89 -11.58
CA ILE A 50 20.63 -1.53 -11.81
C ILE A 50 19.90 -1.46 -13.17
N GLY A 51 20.48 -2.05 -14.21
CA GLY A 51 19.86 -2.12 -15.54
C GLY A 51 18.52 -2.85 -15.52
N LEU A 52 18.44 -3.96 -14.80
CA LEU A 52 17.21 -4.72 -14.60
C LEU A 52 16.17 -3.91 -13.82
N GLN A 53 16.58 -3.21 -12.76
CA GLN A 53 15.70 -2.30 -12.02
C GLN A 53 15.10 -1.24 -12.94
N PHE A 54 15.93 -0.60 -13.77
CA PHE A 54 15.48 0.39 -14.73
C PHE A 54 14.53 -0.21 -15.78
N ALA A 55 14.85 -1.40 -16.30
CA ALA A 55 14.03 -2.11 -17.27
C ALA A 55 12.63 -2.43 -16.70
N VAL A 56 12.56 -2.90 -15.45
CA VAL A 56 11.26 -3.17 -14.79
C VAL A 56 10.48 -1.88 -14.57
N ALA A 57 11.14 -0.81 -14.09
CA ALA A 57 10.48 0.48 -13.89
C ALA A 57 9.93 1.06 -15.20
N TRP A 58 10.72 1.01 -16.28
CA TRP A 58 10.32 1.44 -17.61
C TRP A 58 9.16 0.60 -18.16
N THR A 59 9.22 -0.71 -17.99
CA THR A 59 8.17 -1.65 -18.43
C THR A 59 6.86 -1.40 -17.70
N CYS A 60 6.89 -1.19 -16.38
CA CYS A 60 5.72 -0.83 -15.59
C CYS A 60 5.15 0.52 -16.00
N ALA A 61 5.99 1.51 -16.34
CA ALA A 61 5.54 2.81 -16.83
C ALA A 61 4.87 2.73 -18.22
N ARG A 62 5.29 1.77 -19.05
CA ARG A 62 4.80 1.61 -20.42
C ARG A 62 3.55 0.72 -20.53
N TRP A 63 3.42 -0.30 -19.68
CA TRP A 63 2.37 -1.30 -19.76
C TRP A 63 1.59 -1.45 -18.45
N ARG A 64 0.28 -1.12 -18.48
CA ARG A 64 -0.65 -1.26 -17.33
C ARG A 64 -0.80 -2.70 -16.81
N ILE A 65 -0.47 -3.71 -17.60
CA ILE A 65 -0.48 -5.11 -17.18
C ILE A 65 0.76 -5.40 -16.33
N ALA A 66 1.95 -4.99 -16.80
CA ALA A 66 3.18 -5.09 -16.02
C ALA A 66 3.07 -4.30 -14.70
N GLU A 67 2.49 -3.09 -14.75
CA GLU A 67 2.19 -2.32 -13.55
C GLU A 67 1.31 -3.08 -12.57
N ARG A 68 0.23 -3.74 -13.03
CA ARG A 68 -0.68 -4.50 -12.17
C ARG A 68 -0.08 -5.79 -11.60
N ILE A 69 0.83 -6.42 -12.33
CA ILE A 69 1.55 -7.61 -11.83
C ILE A 69 2.58 -7.21 -10.77
N VAL A 70 3.26 -6.09 -10.98
CA VAL A 70 4.38 -5.66 -10.15
C VAL A 70 3.92 -4.79 -8.97
N LYS A 71 2.80 -4.06 -9.09
CA LYS A 71 2.21 -3.21 -8.04
C LYS A 71 0.82 -3.69 -7.67
N ALA A 72 0.61 -3.95 -6.38
CA ALA A 72 -0.73 -4.17 -5.85
C ALA A 72 -1.62 -2.94 -6.12
N GLN A 73 -2.84 -3.18 -6.60
CA GLN A 73 -3.79 -2.10 -6.86
C GLN A 73 -4.59 -1.80 -5.59
N PRO A 74 -4.87 -0.53 -5.29
CA PRO A 74 -5.75 -0.21 -4.19
C PRO A 74 -7.13 -0.82 -4.42
N ARG A 75 -7.72 -1.43 -3.40
CA ARG A 75 -8.99 -2.14 -3.51
C ARG A 75 -9.97 -1.68 -2.44
N VAL A 76 -11.20 -1.45 -2.86
CA VAL A 76 -12.27 -1.06 -1.94
C VAL A 76 -12.78 -2.31 -1.22
N VAL A 77 -12.74 -2.28 0.10
CA VAL A 77 -13.15 -3.41 0.96
C VAL A 77 -14.45 -3.13 1.72
N LEU A 78 -14.81 -1.85 1.89
CA LEU A 78 -16.08 -1.41 2.43
C LEU A 78 -16.55 -0.16 1.67
N ARG A 79 -17.85 -0.08 1.40
CA ARG A 79 -18.50 1.08 0.77
C ARG A 79 -19.85 1.33 1.39
N ASP A 80 -20.11 2.58 1.78
CA ASP A 80 -21.36 3.06 2.35
C ASP A 80 -21.90 2.16 3.48
N GLY A 81 -21.01 1.80 4.42
CA GLY A 81 -21.30 0.91 5.54
C GLY A 81 -21.46 -0.59 5.20
N VAL A 82 -21.29 -0.99 3.94
CA VAL A 82 -21.43 -2.39 3.50
C VAL A 82 -20.06 -2.98 3.15
N PHE A 83 -19.73 -4.11 3.78
CA PHE A 83 -18.53 -4.88 3.48
C PHE A 83 -18.62 -5.52 2.10
N ILE A 84 -17.56 -5.42 1.32
CA ILE A 84 -17.42 -6.08 0.02
C ILE A 84 -16.71 -7.40 0.27
N THR A 85 -17.47 -8.46 0.60
CA THR A 85 -16.93 -9.76 1.03
C THR A 85 -15.92 -10.33 0.05
N ASP A 86 -16.21 -10.29 -1.25
CA ASP A 86 -15.29 -10.78 -2.29
C ASP A 86 -13.94 -10.06 -2.23
N ALA A 87 -13.94 -8.75 -2.03
CA ALA A 87 -12.71 -7.97 -1.91
C ALA A 87 -11.95 -8.29 -0.62
N ILE A 88 -12.65 -8.54 0.49
CA ILE A 88 -12.03 -8.91 1.76
C ILE A 88 -11.39 -10.29 1.66
N THR A 89 -12.08 -11.27 1.07
CA THR A 89 -11.57 -12.64 0.91
C THR A 89 -10.41 -12.71 -0.06
N ASP A 90 -10.50 -12.04 -1.21
CA ASP A 90 -9.42 -12.05 -2.22
C ASP A 90 -8.13 -11.40 -1.71
N GLU A 91 -8.24 -10.34 -0.91
CA GLU A 91 -7.10 -9.66 -0.29
C GLU A 91 -6.64 -10.33 1.01
N ARG A 92 -7.23 -11.49 1.38
CA ARG A 92 -6.93 -12.24 2.60
C ARG A 92 -7.08 -11.42 3.88
N LEU A 93 -7.97 -10.45 3.85
CA LEU A 93 -8.37 -9.66 5.01
C LEU A 93 -9.51 -10.33 5.76
N THR A 94 -9.69 -9.93 7.00
CA THR A 94 -10.84 -10.23 7.84
C THR A 94 -11.70 -8.98 8.01
N GLN A 95 -13.00 -9.17 8.25
CA GLN A 95 -13.87 -8.02 8.58
C GLN A 95 -13.41 -7.32 9.87
N ASP A 96 -12.75 -8.03 10.78
CA ASP A 96 -12.28 -7.47 12.05
C ASP A 96 -11.07 -6.55 11.88
N GLU A 97 -10.19 -6.83 10.93
CA GLU A 97 -9.12 -5.90 10.52
C GLU A 97 -9.71 -4.61 9.95
N VAL A 98 -10.74 -4.71 9.09
CA VAL A 98 -11.44 -3.53 8.56
C VAL A 98 -12.13 -2.75 9.67
N ARG A 99 -12.79 -3.42 10.62
CA ARG A 99 -13.38 -2.76 11.80
C ARG A 99 -12.33 -2.13 12.71
N ALA A 100 -11.16 -2.74 12.86
CA ALA A 100 -10.05 -2.20 13.64
C ALA A 100 -9.55 -0.88 13.04
N ALA A 101 -9.33 -0.85 11.72
CA ALA A 101 -8.94 0.36 11.00
C ALA A 101 -9.99 1.49 11.15
N ILE A 102 -11.29 1.15 11.10
CA ILE A 102 -12.38 2.11 11.30
C ILE A 102 -12.34 2.72 12.72
N ARG A 103 -12.06 1.89 13.75
CA ARG A 103 -11.92 2.37 15.13
C ARG A 103 -10.67 3.23 15.31
N GLU A 104 -9.57 2.87 14.68
CA GLU A 104 -8.33 3.66 14.69
C GLU A 104 -8.54 5.04 14.05
N ALA A 105 -9.39 5.13 13.03
CA ALA A 105 -9.85 6.39 12.44
C ALA A 105 -10.84 7.18 13.33
N GLY A 106 -11.17 6.69 14.53
CA GLY A 106 -12.05 7.35 15.49
C GLY A 106 -13.55 7.19 15.22
N ILE A 107 -13.94 6.27 14.34
CA ILE A 107 -15.34 6.05 13.96
C ILE A 107 -15.88 4.82 14.71
N ALA A 108 -16.96 5.00 15.46
CA ALA A 108 -17.55 3.93 16.26
C ALA A 108 -18.48 3.00 15.46
N ASN A 109 -19.17 3.54 14.46
CA ASN A 109 -20.16 2.81 13.68
C ASN A 109 -19.72 2.66 12.22
N VAL A 110 -19.75 1.43 11.72
CA VAL A 110 -19.45 1.11 10.31
C VAL A 110 -20.36 1.88 9.34
N HIS A 111 -21.60 2.18 9.74
CA HIS A 111 -22.54 2.92 8.90
C HIS A 111 -22.18 4.39 8.71
N ASP A 112 -21.31 4.96 9.57
CA ASP A 112 -20.79 6.31 9.42
C ASP A 112 -19.53 6.34 8.52
N VAL A 113 -19.18 5.20 7.87
CA VAL A 113 -18.04 5.08 6.97
C VAL A 113 -18.52 5.03 5.52
N ARG A 114 -18.08 6.02 4.74
CA ARG A 114 -18.34 6.06 3.30
C ARG A 114 -17.52 5.03 2.54
N GLN A 115 -16.25 4.86 2.90
CA GLN A 115 -15.39 3.92 2.20
C GLN A 115 -14.20 3.46 3.05
N VAL A 116 -13.81 2.20 2.90
CA VAL A 116 -12.49 1.71 3.31
C VAL A 116 -11.76 1.15 2.09
N VAL A 117 -10.53 1.58 1.90
CA VAL A 117 -9.67 1.19 0.78
C VAL A 117 -8.41 0.53 1.34
N LEU A 118 -8.14 -0.70 0.92
CA LEU A 118 -6.82 -1.32 1.08
C LEU A 118 -5.87 -0.66 0.08
N GLU A 119 -4.87 0.05 0.58
CA GLU A 119 -3.83 0.67 -0.21
C GLU A 119 -2.77 -0.35 -0.64
N THR A 120 -2.01 -0.03 -1.69
CA THR A 120 -0.90 -0.85 -2.22
C THR A 120 0.14 -1.26 -1.16
N ALA A 121 0.29 -0.47 -0.10
CA ALA A 121 1.23 -0.71 1.00
C ALA A 121 0.69 -1.70 2.05
N GLY A 122 -0.56 -2.18 1.92
CA GLY A 122 -1.24 -3.02 2.90
C GLY A 122 -1.98 -2.24 3.99
N GLU A 123 -1.93 -0.91 3.95
CA GLU A 123 -2.64 -0.04 4.89
C GLU A 123 -4.11 0.12 4.51
N LEU A 124 -4.99 0.20 5.51
CA LEU A 124 -6.41 0.47 5.31
C LEU A 124 -6.69 1.96 5.50
N ALA A 125 -7.04 2.65 4.41
CA ALA A 125 -7.46 4.04 4.44
C ALA A 125 -8.98 4.14 4.65
N VAL A 126 -9.40 4.86 5.68
CA VAL A 126 -10.81 5.05 6.06
C VAL A 126 -11.30 6.44 5.67
N ILE A 127 -12.45 6.51 5.00
CA ILE A 127 -13.11 7.74 4.59
C ILE A 127 -14.47 7.80 5.29
N ALA A 128 -14.61 8.73 6.23
CA ALA A 128 -15.87 8.98 6.94
C ALA A 128 -16.96 9.47 5.98
N ASP A 129 -18.22 9.11 6.25
CA ASP A 129 -19.35 9.83 5.68
C ASP A 129 -19.36 11.23 6.31
N GLY A 130 -19.46 12.29 5.49
CA GLY A 130 -19.38 13.68 5.97
C GLY A 130 -20.59 14.11 6.82
N ARG A 131 -21.40 13.14 7.26
CA ARG A 131 -22.50 13.33 8.20
C ARG A 131 -21.92 13.41 9.62
N PRO A 132 -22.36 14.38 10.44
CA PRO A 132 -21.98 14.42 11.85
C PRO A 132 -22.34 13.08 12.50
N PRO A 133 -21.49 12.56 13.42
CA PRO A 133 -21.72 11.27 14.07
C PRO A 133 -23.15 11.18 14.59
N THR A 134 -23.87 10.14 14.18
CA THR A 134 -25.22 9.89 14.67
C THR A 134 -25.10 9.47 16.13
N LEU A 135 -25.12 10.45 17.04
CA LEU A 135 -25.13 10.15 18.47
C LEU A 135 -26.38 9.31 18.77
N PRO A 136 -26.25 8.14 19.43
CA PRO A 136 -27.41 7.35 19.80
C PRO A 136 -28.34 8.24 20.63
N ALA A 137 -29.61 8.29 20.21
CA ALA A 137 -30.64 9.11 20.85
C ALA A 137 -30.57 8.88 22.36
N ARG A 138 -30.15 9.91 23.10
CA ARG A 138 -30.02 9.88 24.55
C ARG A 138 -31.40 9.51 25.08
N ARG A 139 -31.53 8.29 25.60
CA ARG A 139 -32.78 7.80 26.19
C ARG A 139 -33.15 8.83 27.26
N SER A 140 -34.19 9.60 27.00
CA SER A 140 -34.75 10.54 27.96
C SER A 140 -35.42 9.71 29.04
N ASP A 141 -34.65 9.31 30.04
CA ASP A 141 -35.20 8.72 31.24
C ASP A 141 -36.11 9.79 31.87
N PRO A 142 -37.41 9.49 32.06
CA PRO A 142 -38.30 10.43 32.72
C PRO A 142 -37.79 10.59 34.16
N VAL A 143 -37.31 11.79 34.48
CA VAL A 143 -37.10 12.22 35.86
C VAL A 143 -38.47 12.17 36.52
N ALA A 144 -38.69 11.13 37.32
CA ALA A 144 -39.86 10.99 38.16
C ALA A 144 -39.92 12.23 39.08
N THR A 145 -41.09 12.86 39.08
CA THR A 145 -41.42 14.02 39.94
C THR A 145 -41.90 13.53 41.28
#